data_AF-A0A955F7G3-F1
#
_entry.id   AF-A0A955F7G3-F1
#
_cell.length_a   1.000
_cell.length_b   1.000
_cell.length_c   1.000
_cell.angle_alpha   90.00
_cell.angle_beta   90.00
_cell.angle_gamma   90.00
#
_symmetry.space_group_name_H-M   'P 1'
#
loop_
_entity.id
_entity.type
_entity.pdbx_description
1 polymer ?
#
loop_
_entity_poly.entity_id
_entity_poly.type
_entity_poly.pdbx_seq_one_letter_code
_entity_poly.pdbx_strand_id
1 'polypeptide(L)'
;PFRIGDFIVIGTDKGTVEKIGIKSTRIRTLQGEELVVSNAELTTARVQNFKKMQERRISTQFGITYETPQERVKEVPGIVQRIFEAQPKARLDRVHFASFGDSALIFELVYYVESSDYTEFMDIQQAFNFDLMERFAELGIDFAYPTQTIYTKAVG
;
A
#
# COMPACT_ATOMS: atom_id res chain seq x y z
N PRO A 1 4.69 20.93 13.92
CA PRO A 1 5.73 20.55 14.90
C PRO A 1 5.73 19.04 15.21
N PHE A 2 6.93 18.44 15.16
CA PHE A 2 7.24 17.03 15.43
C PHE A 2 8.01 16.88 16.76
N ARG A 3 8.15 15.66 17.26
CA ARG A 3 8.86 15.30 18.50
C ARG A 3 9.88 14.21 18.24
N ILE A 4 10.76 13.97 19.20
CA ILE A 4 11.64 12.80 19.21
C ILE A 4 10.78 11.52 19.12
N GLY A 5 11.17 10.61 18.23
CA GLY A 5 10.49 9.38 17.89
C GLY A 5 9.40 9.53 16.82
N ASP A 6 9.17 10.73 16.26
CA ASP A 6 8.25 10.90 15.13
C ASP A 6 8.94 10.49 13.82
N PHE A 7 8.25 9.69 13.00
CA PHE A 7 8.66 9.46 11.62
C PHE A 7 8.18 10.64 10.75
N ILE A 8 9.12 11.30 10.08
CA ILE A 8 8.85 12.48 9.26
C ILE A 8 9.44 12.35 7.84
N VAL A 9 8.80 13.01 6.88
CA VAL A 9 9.31 13.21 5.51
C VAL A 9 9.57 14.70 5.32
N ILE A 10 10.77 15.04 4.85
CA ILE A 10 11.24 16.40 4.57
C ILE A 10 11.86 16.39 3.17
N GLY A 11 11.22 17.07 2.21
CA GLY A 11 11.68 16.99 0.82
C GLY A 11 11.65 15.54 0.30
N THR A 12 12.82 15.02 -0.09
CA THR A 12 13.02 13.63 -0.52
C THR A 12 13.39 12.68 0.61
N ASP A 13 13.80 13.22 1.76
CA ASP A 13 14.34 12.44 2.86
C ASP A 13 13.23 12.00 3.81
N LYS A 14 13.39 10.82 4.41
CA LYS A 14 12.44 10.28 5.37
C LYS A 14 13.15 9.50 6.47
N GLY A 15 12.66 9.64 7.69
CA GLY A 15 13.28 8.98 8.83
C GLY A 15 12.65 9.33 10.17
N THR A 16 13.19 8.73 11.23
CA THR A 16 12.73 8.92 12.60
C THR A 16 13.55 9.99 13.30
N VAL A 17 12.90 10.98 13.91
CA VAL A 17 13.58 12.01 14.69
C VAL A 17 14.21 11.39 15.94
N GLU A 18 15.52 11.44 16.08
CA GLU A 18 16.22 10.88 17.25
C GLU A 18 16.58 11.94 18.28
N LYS A 19 16.90 13.16 17.82
CA LYS A 19 17.31 14.24 18.70
C LYS A 19 16.93 15.59 18.12
N ILE A 20 16.34 16.45 18.94
CA ILE A 20 16.10 17.87 18.61
C ILE A 20 17.06 18.70 19.44
N GLY A 21 18.04 19.33 18.79
CA GLY A 21 18.97 20.26 19.40
C GLY A 21 18.57 21.72 19.18
N ILE A 22 19.37 22.64 19.72
CA ILE A 22 19.10 24.09 19.63
C ILE A 22 19.13 24.58 18.18
N LYS A 23 20.08 24.09 17.36
CA LYS A 23 20.28 24.55 15.97
C LYS A 23 19.91 23.52 14.91
N SER A 24 19.91 22.24 15.25
CA SER A 24 19.68 21.16 14.30
C SER A 24 18.91 20.01 14.93
N THR A 25 18.28 19.23 14.08
CA THR A 25 17.59 17.98 14.41
C THR A 25 18.31 16.82 13.73
N ARG A 26 18.49 15.71 14.46
CA ARG A 26 19.08 14.46 13.95
C ARG A 26 17.96 13.47 13.66
N ILE A 27 17.98 12.92 12.46
CA ILE A 27 16.95 12.03 11.93
C ILE A 27 17.65 10.77 11.43
N ARG A 28 17.25 9.60 11.92
CA ARG A 28 17.73 8.33 11.36
C ARG A 28 16.90 7.96 10.16
N THR A 29 17.52 7.83 9.00
CA THR A 29 16.82 7.40 7.78
C THR A 29 16.49 5.91 7.85
N LEU A 30 15.71 5.43 6.89
CA LEU A 30 15.39 4.00 6.79
C LEU A 30 16.61 3.14 6.44
N GLN A 31 17.62 3.73 5.80
CA GLN A 31 18.88 3.09 5.43
C GLN A 31 19.87 3.05 6.61
N GLY A 32 19.55 3.76 7.70
CA GLY A 32 20.28 3.72 8.96
C GLY A 32 21.28 4.86 9.15
N GLU A 33 21.55 5.69 8.14
CA GLU A 33 22.35 6.90 8.32
C GLU A 33 21.64 7.95 9.18
N GLU A 34 22.45 8.79 9.84
CA GLU A 34 21.97 9.94 10.59
C GLU A 34 22.01 11.18 9.70
N LEU A 35 20.84 11.69 9.36
CA LEU A 35 20.65 12.97 8.68
C LEU A 35 20.63 14.09 9.72
N VAL A 36 21.46 15.12 9.52
CA VAL A 36 21.50 16.31 10.38
C VAL A 36 20.92 17.49 9.63
N VAL A 37 19.73 17.92 10.01
CA VAL A 37 18.99 19.00 9.33
C VAL A 37 18.95 20.25 10.21
N SER A 38 19.17 21.42 9.62
CA SER A 38 19.07 22.67 10.38
C SER A 38 17.62 22.94 10.79
N ASN A 39 17.40 23.49 11.99
CA ASN A 39 16.05 23.80 12.44
C ASN A 39 15.38 24.87 11.55
N ALA A 40 16.17 25.79 10.98
CA ALA A 40 15.68 26.79 10.03
C ALA A 40 15.09 26.14 8.77
N GLU A 41 15.77 25.16 8.20
CA GLU A 41 15.29 24.40 7.06
C GLU A 41 14.00 23.62 7.39
N LEU A 42 13.92 23.01 8.59
CA LEU A 42 12.69 22.32 9.02
C LEU A 42 11.50 23.25 9.21
N THR A 43 11.74 24.53 9.52
CA THR A 43 10.68 25.53 9.64
C THR A 43 10.20 26.10 8.31
N THR A 44 11.03 26.05 7.27
CA THR A 44 10.67 26.52 5.92
C THR A 44 10.17 25.39 5.03
N ALA A 45 10.65 24.16 5.24
CA ALA A 45 10.27 22.99 4.46
C ALA A 45 8.87 22.47 4.86
N ARG A 46 8.17 21.90 3.88
CA ARG A 46 6.94 21.14 4.14
C ARG A 46 7.32 19.82 4.82
N VAL A 47 6.96 19.69 6.10
CA VAL A 47 7.20 18.45 6.87
C VAL A 47 5.91 17.63 6.94
N GLN A 48 5.97 16.39 6.48
CA GLN A 48 4.89 15.41 6.69
C GLN A 48 5.23 14.57 7.91
N ASN A 49 4.38 14.58 8.95
CA ASN A 49 4.59 13.82 10.18
C ASN A 49 3.60 12.66 10.24
N PHE A 50 4.15 11.44 10.20
CA PHE A 50 3.37 10.21 10.14
C PHE A 50 3.03 9.65 11.53
N LYS A 51 3.67 10.09 12.61
CA LYS A 51 3.32 9.62 13.97
C LYS A 51 2.02 10.22 14.50
N LYS A 52 1.59 11.35 13.93
CA LYS A 52 0.23 11.90 14.17
C LYS A 52 -0.85 11.26 13.29
N MET A 53 -0.47 10.35 12.40
CA MET A 53 -1.41 9.60 11.57
C MET A 53 -2.10 8.57 12.45
N GLN A 54 -3.38 8.78 12.74
CA GLN A 54 -4.19 7.80 13.49
C GLN A 54 -4.51 6.58 12.61
N GLU A 55 -4.65 6.80 11.30
CA GLU A 55 -4.94 5.74 10.35
C GLU A 55 -4.06 5.85 9.09
N ARG A 56 -3.43 4.72 8.79
CA ARG A 56 -2.79 4.26 7.56
C ARG A 56 -3.65 4.25 6.28
N ARG A 57 -3.83 5.30 5.47
CA ARG A 57 -4.56 5.13 4.18
C ARG A 57 -3.69 4.43 3.12
N ILE A 58 -4.15 3.28 2.62
CA ILE A 58 -3.56 2.56 1.49
C ILE A 58 -4.50 2.69 0.30
N SER A 59 -3.93 2.95 -0.88
CA SER A 59 -4.63 2.96 -2.17
C SER A 59 -3.81 2.11 -3.12
N THR A 60 -4.34 0.97 -3.53
CA THR A 60 -3.65 0.02 -4.40
C THR A 60 -4.61 -0.53 -5.48
N GLN A 61 -4.05 -1.24 -6.44
CA GLN A 61 -4.82 -1.96 -7.45
C GLN A 61 -4.31 -3.39 -7.56
N PHE A 62 -5.20 -4.30 -7.90
CA PHE A 62 -4.86 -5.65 -8.33
C PHE A 62 -5.68 -6.01 -9.57
N GLY A 63 -5.15 -6.93 -10.38
CA GLY A 63 -5.78 -7.35 -11.61
C GLY A 63 -6.07 -8.85 -11.59
N ILE A 64 -7.21 -9.25 -12.11
CA ILE A 64 -7.55 -10.65 -12.38
C ILE A 64 -7.63 -10.89 -13.90
N THR A 65 -7.50 -12.14 -14.32
CA THR A 65 -7.50 -12.52 -15.74
C THR A 65 -8.86 -12.30 -16.41
N TYR A 66 -8.86 -12.08 -17.73
CA TYR A 66 -10.09 -11.93 -18.53
C TYR A 66 -10.88 -13.24 -18.66
N GLU A 67 -10.20 -14.35 -18.45
CA GLU A 67 -10.74 -15.71 -18.42
C GLU A 67 -11.60 -15.96 -17.16
N THR A 68 -11.52 -15.10 -16.15
CA THR A 68 -12.33 -15.22 -14.94
C THR A 68 -13.83 -15.04 -15.29
N PRO A 69 -14.70 -16.03 -14.98
CA PRO A 69 -16.13 -15.93 -15.27
C PRO A 69 -16.78 -14.71 -14.61
N GLN A 70 -17.75 -14.09 -15.29
CA GLN A 70 -18.38 -12.85 -14.82
C GLN A 70 -18.98 -12.98 -13.41
N GLU A 71 -19.50 -14.14 -13.06
CA GLU A 71 -20.04 -14.45 -11.75
C GLU A 71 -18.95 -14.31 -10.67
N ARG A 72 -17.75 -14.83 -10.92
CA ARG A 72 -16.59 -14.71 -10.03
C ARG A 72 -16.09 -13.27 -9.94
N VAL A 73 -16.05 -12.54 -11.06
CA VAL A 73 -15.68 -11.11 -11.06
C VAL A 73 -16.57 -10.31 -10.11
N LYS A 74 -17.89 -10.60 -10.08
CA LYS A 74 -18.85 -9.94 -9.18
C LYS A 74 -18.68 -10.33 -7.71
N GLU A 75 -18.08 -11.48 -7.40
CA GLU A 75 -17.83 -11.95 -6.03
C GLU A 75 -16.60 -11.29 -5.39
N VAL A 76 -15.65 -10.78 -6.18
CA VAL A 76 -14.37 -10.21 -5.71
C VAL A 76 -14.55 -9.16 -4.60
N PRO A 77 -15.42 -8.13 -4.72
CA PRO A 77 -15.63 -7.16 -3.64
C PRO A 77 -16.04 -7.82 -2.31
N GLY A 78 -16.92 -8.81 -2.36
CA GLY A 78 -17.39 -9.52 -1.17
C GLY A 78 -16.33 -10.43 -0.54
N ILE A 79 -15.43 -11.00 -1.35
CA ILE A 79 -14.27 -11.76 -0.85
C ILE A 79 -13.34 -10.82 -0.10
N VAL A 80 -12.98 -9.69 -0.71
CA VAL A 80 -12.12 -8.68 -0.09
C VAL A 80 -12.73 -8.15 1.21
N GLN A 81 -14.03 -7.87 1.23
CA GLN A 81 -14.74 -7.45 2.44
C GLN A 81 -14.58 -8.46 3.58
N ARG A 82 -14.80 -9.75 3.32
CA ARG A 82 -14.66 -10.81 4.34
C ARG A 82 -13.24 -10.92 4.90
N ILE A 83 -12.22 -10.70 4.06
CA ILE A 83 -10.82 -10.68 4.52
C ILE A 83 -10.61 -9.53 5.50
N PHE A 84 -11.09 -8.32 5.18
CA PHE A 84 -10.96 -7.17 6.09
C PHE A 84 -11.79 -7.32 7.37
N GLU A 85 -12.95 -7.97 7.33
CA GLU A 85 -13.75 -8.28 8.54
C GLU A 85 -12.99 -9.17 9.53
N ALA A 86 -12.04 -9.97 9.07
CA ALA A 86 -11.17 -10.80 9.91
C ALA A 86 -9.91 -10.08 10.42
N GLN A 87 -9.65 -8.84 9.98
CA GLN A 87 -8.43 -8.09 10.29
C GLN A 87 -8.72 -6.94 11.28
N PRO A 88 -8.50 -7.11 12.60
CA PRO A 88 -8.99 -6.18 13.62
C PRO A 88 -8.35 -4.79 13.60
N LYS A 89 -7.20 -4.64 12.94
CA LYS A 89 -6.47 -3.37 12.81
C LYS A 89 -6.52 -2.79 11.40
N ALA A 90 -7.40 -3.32 10.55
CA ALA A 90 -7.59 -2.82 9.21
C ALA A 90 -9.08 -2.65 8.90
N ARG A 91 -9.42 -1.52 8.30
CA ARG A 91 -10.77 -1.20 7.90
C ARG A 91 -10.84 -0.95 6.40
N LEU A 92 -11.68 -1.70 5.71
CA LEU A 92 -11.97 -1.48 4.31
C LEU A 92 -12.66 -0.13 4.11
N ASP A 93 -12.23 0.64 3.12
CA ASP A 93 -12.93 1.84 2.64
C ASP A 93 -13.77 1.49 1.42
N ARG A 94 -13.11 0.97 0.37
CA ARG A 94 -13.77 0.55 -0.85
C ARG A 94 -12.96 -0.49 -1.62
N VAL A 95 -13.69 -1.31 -2.36
CA VAL A 95 -13.15 -2.17 -3.41
C VAL A 95 -14.12 -2.15 -4.59
N HIS A 96 -13.62 -1.81 -5.78
CA HIS A 96 -14.46 -1.69 -6.98
C HIS A 96 -13.75 -2.27 -8.19
N PHE A 97 -14.52 -2.91 -9.07
CA PHE A 97 -14.07 -3.15 -10.43
C PHE A 97 -13.96 -1.80 -11.14
N ALA A 98 -12.73 -1.34 -11.35
CA ALA A 98 -12.41 0.04 -11.71
C ALA A 98 -12.32 0.23 -13.23
N SER A 99 -11.67 -0.69 -13.93
CA SER A 99 -11.45 -0.57 -15.37
C SER A 99 -11.04 -1.90 -16.02
N PHE A 100 -11.17 -1.92 -17.35
CA PHE A 100 -10.55 -2.93 -18.21
C PHE A 100 -9.14 -2.44 -18.56
N GLY A 101 -8.11 -3.21 -18.19
CA GLY A 101 -6.71 -2.97 -18.55
C GLY A 101 -6.26 -3.84 -19.72
N ASP A 102 -5.05 -3.58 -20.24
CA ASP A 102 -4.54 -4.25 -21.45
C ASP A 102 -4.50 -5.79 -21.35
N SER A 103 -4.29 -6.32 -20.15
CA SER A 103 -4.21 -7.76 -19.87
C SER A 103 -4.90 -8.16 -18.55
N ALA A 104 -5.74 -7.30 -17.98
CA ALA A 104 -6.36 -7.52 -16.67
C ALA A 104 -7.72 -6.84 -16.51
N LEU A 105 -8.60 -7.43 -15.71
CA LEU A 105 -9.73 -6.77 -15.09
C LEU A 105 -9.24 -6.10 -13.78
N ILE A 106 -9.20 -4.78 -13.74
CA ILE A 106 -8.55 -4.02 -12.67
C ILE A 106 -9.53 -3.69 -11.55
N PHE A 107 -9.15 -4.03 -10.32
CA PHE A 107 -9.84 -3.63 -9.11
C PHE A 107 -9.06 -2.55 -8.36
N GLU A 108 -9.73 -1.46 -7.99
CA GLU A 108 -9.20 -0.48 -7.03
C GLU A 108 -9.54 -0.93 -5.62
N LEU A 109 -8.54 -0.93 -4.73
CA LEU A 109 -8.68 -1.24 -3.33
C LEU A 109 -8.15 -0.08 -2.47
N VAL A 110 -9.01 0.41 -1.59
CA VAL A 110 -8.66 1.41 -0.57
C VAL A 110 -9.04 0.89 0.80
N TYR A 111 -8.10 0.98 1.73
CA TYR A 111 -8.32 0.60 3.13
C TYR A 111 -7.47 1.46 4.06
N TYR A 112 -7.81 1.38 5.34
CA TYR A 112 -7.10 2.04 6.42
C TYR A 112 -6.48 0.99 7.34
N VAL A 113 -5.25 1.22 7.79
CA VAL A 113 -4.61 0.46 8.86
C VAL A 113 -4.54 1.33 10.10
N GLU A 114 -5.12 0.88 11.20
CA GLU A 114 -5.22 1.62 12.47
C GLU A 114 -3.91 1.51 13.28
N SER A 115 -2.78 1.79 12.63
CA SER A 115 -1.48 1.80 13.27
C SER A 115 -0.55 2.85 12.67
N SER A 116 0.23 3.46 13.55
CA SER A 116 1.35 4.33 13.17
C SER A 116 2.65 3.56 12.97
N ASP A 117 2.72 2.31 13.47
CA ASP A 117 3.87 1.44 13.32
C ASP A 117 3.97 0.92 11.88
N TYR A 118 5.16 1.10 11.28
CA TYR A 118 5.38 0.70 9.90
C TYR A 118 5.45 -0.82 9.73
N THR A 119 6.06 -1.53 10.68
CA THR A 119 6.17 -2.99 10.66
C THR A 119 4.80 -3.64 10.78
N GLU A 120 3.98 -3.17 11.71
CA GLU A 120 2.60 -3.66 11.87
C GLU A 120 1.77 -3.46 10.61
N PHE A 121 1.91 -2.29 9.95
CA PHE A 121 1.31 -2.07 8.63
C PHE A 121 1.76 -3.12 7.60
N MET A 122 3.06 -3.41 7.53
CA MET A 122 3.61 -4.38 6.58
C MET A 122 3.06 -5.79 6.85
N ASP A 123 2.96 -6.18 8.12
CA ASP A 123 2.43 -7.48 8.52
C ASP A 123 0.95 -7.64 8.14
N ILE A 124 0.14 -6.60 8.38
CA ILE A 124 -1.29 -6.57 8.00
C ILE A 124 -1.45 -6.64 6.48
N GLN A 125 -0.65 -5.86 5.74
CA GLN A 125 -0.68 -5.90 4.28
C GLN A 125 -0.29 -7.28 3.74
N GLN A 126 0.73 -7.91 4.32
CA GLN A 126 1.17 -9.25 3.95
C GLN A 126 0.06 -10.29 4.21
N ALA A 127 -0.55 -10.26 5.40
CA ALA A 127 -1.64 -11.16 5.75
C ALA A 127 -2.82 -11.02 4.77
N PHE A 128 -3.24 -9.79 4.47
CA PHE A 128 -4.27 -9.52 3.46
C PHE A 128 -3.91 -10.12 2.09
N ASN A 129 -2.67 -9.93 1.63
CA ASN A 129 -2.25 -10.45 0.32
C ASN A 129 -2.28 -11.98 0.28
N PHE A 130 -1.85 -12.65 1.34
CA PHE A 130 -1.89 -14.11 1.42
C PHE A 130 -3.32 -14.65 1.49
N ASP A 131 -4.18 -14.04 2.30
CA ASP A 131 -5.60 -14.41 2.38
C ASP A 131 -6.28 -14.21 1.01
N LEU A 132 -5.98 -13.11 0.31
CA LEU A 132 -6.52 -12.86 -1.02
C LEU A 132 -6.07 -13.92 -2.02
N MET A 133 -4.77 -14.28 -2.00
CA MET A 133 -4.22 -15.34 -2.85
C MET A 133 -4.89 -16.69 -2.58
N GLU A 134 -5.05 -17.07 -1.32
CA GLU A 134 -5.68 -18.33 -0.93
C GLU A 134 -7.14 -18.39 -1.41
N ARG A 135 -7.93 -17.35 -1.11
CA ARG A 135 -9.35 -17.29 -1.52
C ARG A 135 -9.53 -17.28 -3.03
N PHE A 136 -8.65 -16.62 -3.76
CA PHE A 136 -8.70 -16.59 -5.22
C PHE A 136 -8.39 -17.97 -5.81
N ALA A 137 -7.36 -18.65 -5.27
CA ALA A 137 -7.03 -20.01 -5.67
C ALA A 137 -8.18 -21.01 -5.42
N GLU A 138 -8.84 -20.92 -4.26
CA GLU A 138 -10.02 -21.75 -3.92
C GLU A 138 -11.18 -21.60 -4.92
N LEU A 139 -11.31 -20.42 -5.53
CA LEU A 139 -12.43 -20.07 -6.42
C LEU A 139 -12.07 -20.12 -7.91
N GLY A 140 -10.81 -20.46 -8.24
CA GLY A 140 -10.29 -20.46 -9.61
C GLY A 140 -10.22 -19.07 -10.22
N ILE A 141 -9.90 -18.06 -9.41
CA ILE A 141 -9.65 -16.68 -9.85
C ILE A 141 -8.14 -16.51 -9.95
N ASP A 142 -7.62 -16.22 -11.14
CA ASP A 142 -6.19 -16.03 -11.36
C ASP A 142 -5.83 -14.55 -11.35
N PHE A 143 -4.69 -14.21 -10.77
CA PHE A 143 -4.10 -12.88 -10.91
C PHE A 143 -3.58 -12.68 -12.32
N ALA A 144 -3.84 -11.49 -12.87
CA ALA A 144 -3.34 -11.14 -14.18
C ALA A 144 -1.83 -10.90 -14.16
N TYR A 145 -1.18 -11.35 -15.23
CA TYR A 145 0.20 -11.02 -15.58
C TYR A 145 0.22 -10.50 -17.02
N PRO A 146 1.24 -9.70 -17.40
CA PRO A 146 1.34 -9.20 -18.77
C PRO A 146 1.29 -10.35 -19.79
N THR A 147 0.29 -10.33 -20.66
CA THR A 147 0.06 -11.38 -21.66
C THR A 147 -0.07 -10.76 -23.04
N GLN A 148 0.42 -11.47 -24.07
CA GLN A 148 0.27 -11.07 -25.47
C GLN A 148 -0.13 -12.27 -26.31
N THR A 149 -1.12 -12.07 -27.18
CA THR A 149 -1.49 -13.05 -28.21
C THR A 149 -0.72 -12.72 -29.49
N ILE A 150 0.19 -13.61 -29.89
CA ILE A 150 0.99 -13.45 -31.11
C ILE A 150 0.29 -14.14 -32.28
N TYR A 151 -0.13 -13.36 -33.27
CA TYR A 151 -0.63 -13.89 -34.54
C TYR A 151 0.54 -14.14 -35.50
N THR A 152 0.94 -15.40 -35.68
CA THR A 152 1.96 -15.78 -36.66
C THR A 152 1.32 -16.08 -38.01
N LYS A 153 1.74 -15.38 -39.07
CA LYS A 153 1.38 -15.71 -40.45
C LYS A 153 2.35 -16.77 -40.96
N ALA A 154 1.87 -17.97 -41.31
CA ALA A 154 2.68 -18.94 -42.01
C ALA A 154 3.06 -18.38 -43.38
N VAL A 155 4.36 -18.22 -43.62
CA VAL A 155 4.91 -17.94 -44.95
C VAL A 155 5.13 -19.31 -45.60
N GLY A 156 4.38 -19.60 -46.66
CA GLY A 156 4.47 -20.84 -47.43
C GLY A 156 5.73 -20.93 -48.27
#